data_AF-A0A7C8K2U4-F1
#
_entry.id   AF-A0A7C8K2U4-F1
#
_cell.length_a   1.000
_cell.length_b   1.000
_cell.length_c   1.000
_cell.angle_alpha   90.00
_cell.angle_beta   90.00
_cell.angle_gamma   90.00
#
_symmetry.space_group_name_H-M   'P 1'
#
loop_
_entity.id
_entity.type
_entity.pdbx_description
1 polymer ?
#
loop_
_entity_poly.entity_id
_entity_poly.type
_entity_poly.pdbx_seq_one_letter_code
_entity_poly.pdbx_strand_id
1 'polypeptide(L)'
;MTSPPPLSGIRVLELAGLAPGPFAGLLLADYGATVLRLDRATPETHGPNPLSPTRDQLTRRKSSIAVDMRSPGGLSFIKALVPHVDILIDPFRPGVLEKAGLCPKTVLTALNPRLIVARMTGFRRDGKYAQMAGHDINYIAVSGVLSMLGREGPREDPSTWKELRALFTKLFKEKTRAEWETIFDGTDACCTPVLTQGELEEQEYDQRPLVTLRDSPSLAIVSNAKEEKDVGVRAAKGQGEGVEGDGWNEDGLSPGVGGEVVLEEWVGWRRGRQFEVERGGLVFKEGSKL
;
A
#
# COMPACT_ATOMS: atom_id res chain seq x y z
N MET A 1 16.09 -26.29 -9.43
CA MET A 1 15.34 -25.22 -10.13
C MET A 1 14.46 -24.57 -9.11
N THR A 2 14.56 -23.26 -8.93
CA THR A 2 13.74 -22.51 -7.97
C THR A 2 12.32 -22.39 -8.48
N SER A 3 11.36 -22.54 -7.57
CA SER A 3 9.96 -22.26 -7.87
C SER A 3 9.76 -20.75 -7.96
N PRO A 4 8.94 -20.26 -8.91
CA PRO A 4 8.62 -18.83 -8.98
C PRO A 4 7.87 -18.38 -7.72
N PRO A 5 7.94 -17.08 -7.35
CA PRO A 5 7.14 -16.53 -6.26
C PRO A 5 5.64 -16.84 -6.40
N PRO A 6 4.90 -16.94 -5.29
CA PRO A 6 3.55 -17.51 -5.28
C PRO A 6 2.51 -16.67 -5.99
N LEU A 7 2.76 -15.36 -6.19
CA LEU A 7 1.88 -14.45 -6.91
C LEU A 7 2.41 -14.08 -8.31
N SER A 8 3.40 -14.82 -8.83
CA SER A 8 3.87 -14.62 -10.20
C SER A 8 2.72 -14.69 -11.21
N GLY A 9 2.66 -13.69 -12.08
CA GLY A 9 1.62 -13.56 -13.10
C GLY A 9 0.35 -12.82 -12.64
N ILE A 10 0.20 -12.54 -11.34
CA ILE A 10 -0.92 -11.75 -10.82
C ILE A 10 -0.71 -10.27 -11.12
N ARG A 11 -1.74 -9.60 -11.64
CA ARG A 11 -1.72 -8.19 -12.05
C ARG A 11 -2.54 -7.34 -11.10
N VAL A 12 -1.90 -6.39 -10.44
CA VAL A 12 -2.51 -5.53 -9.42
C VAL A 12 -2.51 -4.08 -9.88
N LEU A 13 -3.68 -3.48 -10.00
CA LEU A 13 -3.83 -2.04 -10.21
C LEU A 13 -4.04 -1.35 -8.85
N GLU A 14 -3.04 -0.61 -8.40
CA GLU A 14 -3.08 0.14 -7.13
C GLU A 14 -3.46 1.59 -7.40
N LEU A 15 -4.61 2.06 -6.90
CA LEU A 15 -4.89 3.51 -6.92
C LEU A 15 -4.04 4.18 -5.85
N ALA A 16 -3.32 5.25 -6.21
CA ALA A 16 -2.44 5.94 -5.27
C ALA A 16 -3.21 6.43 -4.02
N GLY A 17 -2.66 6.13 -2.85
CA GLY A 17 -3.26 6.46 -1.56
C GLY A 17 -2.21 6.58 -0.47
N LEU A 18 -2.63 6.48 0.78
CA LEU A 18 -1.74 6.52 1.93
C LEU A 18 -1.60 5.13 2.56
N ALA A 19 -0.46 4.94 3.23
CA ALA A 19 -0.08 3.86 4.14
C ALA A 19 -0.72 2.48 3.87
N PRO A 20 -1.95 2.15 4.32
CA PRO A 20 -2.50 0.82 4.14
C PRO A 20 -2.57 0.40 2.66
N GLY A 21 -2.99 1.30 1.76
CA GLY A 21 -3.11 1.04 0.31
C GLY A 21 -1.79 0.58 -0.30
N PRO A 22 -0.79 1.45 -0.29
CA PRO A 22 0.56 1.12 -0.70
C PRO A 22 1.17 -0.07 0.05
N PHE A 23 0.91 -0.25 1.34
CA PHE A 23 1.43 -1.40 2.08
C PHE A 23 0.88 -2.73 1.57
N ALA A 24 -0.42 -2.79 1.26
CA ALA A 24 -1.03 -3.99 0.68
C ALA A 24 -0.40 -4.32 -0.69
N GLY A 25 -0.26 -3.34 -1.58
CA GLY A 25 0.39 -3.57 -2.88
C GLY A 25 1.88 -3.91 -2.74
N LEU A 26 2.57 -3.36 -1.74
CA LEU A 26 3.96 -3.70 -1.44
C LEU A 26 4.12 -5.18 -1.11
N LEU A 27 3.25 -5.71 -0.24
CA LEU A 27 3.25 -7.13 0.09
C LEU A 27 2.99 -7.98 -1.17
N LEU A 28 1.99 -7.63 -1.97
CA LEU A 28 1.69 -8.36 -3.21
C LEU A 28 2.89 -8.38 -4.17
N ALA A 29 3.58 -7.24 -4.33
CA ALA A 29 4.78 -7.13 -5.15
C ALA A 29 5.93 -8.01 -4.62
N ASP A 30 6.14 -8.01 -3.31
CA ASP A 30 7.17 -8.83 -2.66
C ASP A 30 6.92 -10.34 -2.83
N TYR A 31 5.67 -10.76 -2.98
CA TYR A 31 5.29 -12.13 -3.29
C TYR A 31 5.20 -12.41 -4.81
N GLY A 32 5.64 -11.46 -5.64
CA GLY A 32 5.84 -11.63 -7.08
C GLY A 32 4.71 -11.18 -7.99
N ALA A 33 3.68 -10.51 -7.47
CA ALA A 33 2.68 -9.88 -8.32
C ALA A 33 3.30 -8.66 -9.05
N THR A 34 2.86 -8.39 -10.26
CA THR A 34 3.17 -7.10 -10.91
C THR A 34 2.20 -6.05 -10.38
N VAL A 35 2.72 -5.00 -9.76
CA VAL A 35 1.91 -3.92 -9.20
C VAL A 35 2.11 -2.64 -10.01
N LEU A 36 1.05 -2.23 -10.69
CA LEU A 36 0.98 -0.98 -11.43
C LEU A 36 0.20 0.05 -10.60
N ARG A 37 0.90 1.05 -10.08
CA ARG A 37 0.30 2.15 -9.34
C ARG A 37 -0.22 3.21 -10.30
N LEU A 38 -1.43 3.70 -10.05
CA LEU A 38 -2.04 4.81 -10.75
C LEU A 38 -1.92 6.07 -9.91
N ASP A 39 -0.97 6.93 -10.27
CA ASP A 39 -0.75 8.24 -9.65
C ASP A 39 -1.56 9.34 -10.35
N ARG A 40 -1.71 10.46 -9.64
CA ARG A 40 -2.37 11.64 -10.19
C ARG A 40 -1.50 12.28 -11.26
N ALA A 41 -2.08 12.51 -12.43
CA ALA A 41 -1.45 13.27 -13.50
C ALA A 41 -1.18 14.74 -13.12
N THR A 42 0.04 15.19 -13.39
CA THR A 42 0.43 16.60 -13.52
C THR A 42 1.08 16.81 -14.90
N PRO A 43 1.10 18.02 -15.46
CA PRO A 43 1.58 18.26 -16.83
C PRO A 43 2.96 17.64 -17.15
N GLU A 44 3.83 17.52 -16.15
CA GLU A 44 5.20 17.04 -16.26
C GLU A 44 5.36 15.53 -16.06
N THR A 45 4.32 14.82 -15.58
CA THR A 45 4.44 13.44 -15.07
C THR A 45 4.99 12.45 -16.11
N HIS A 46 4.60 12.62 -17.37
CA HIS A 46 5.06 11.79 -18.50
C HIS A 46 6.00 12.55 -19.45
N GLY A 47 6.65 13.59 -18.93
CA GLY A 47 7.66 14.38 -19.63
C GLY A 47 8.97 13.62 -19.84
N PRO A 48 9.98 14.26 -20.48
CA PRO A 48 11.25 13.61 -20.79
C PRO A 48 12.10 13.29 -19.55
N ASN A 49 11.88 14.00 -18.44
CA ASN A 49 12.57 13.79 -17.17
C ASN A 49 11.56 13.35 -16.12
N PRO A 50 11.85 12.29 -15.33
CA PRO A 50 11.01 11.91 -14.20
C PRO A 50 10.84 13.05 -13.20
N LEU A 51 9.65 13.15 -12.62
CA LEU A 51 9.41 13.99 -11.45
C LEU A 51 10.21 13.47 -10.25
N SER A 52 10.38 14.31 -9.23
CA SER A 52 10.91 13.85 -7.95
C SER A 52 10.05 12.70 -7.42
N PRO A 53 10.66 11.66 -6.84
CA PRO A 53 9.93 10.58 -6.20
C PRO A 53 8.92 11.08 -5.17
N THR A 54 7.79 10.38 -5.05
CA THR A 54 6.86 10.65 -3.95
C THR A 54 7.54 10.38 -2.60
N ARG A 55 7.02 10.98 -1.52
CA ARG A 55 7.50 10.67 -0.16
C ARG A 55 7.08 9.27 0.32
N ASP A 56 6.34 8.53 -0.49
CA ASP A 56 5.90 7.20 -0.16
C ASP A 56 7.05 6.21 -0.30
N GLN A 57 7.36 5.53 0.80
CA GLN A 57 8.43 4.54 0.92
C GLN A 57 7.94 3.11 0.70
N LEU A 58 6.63 2.93 0.47
CA LEU A 58 5.98 1.65 0.28
C LEU A 58 5.83 1.32 -1.21
N THR A 59 6.83 1.67 -2.01
CA THR A 59 6.74 1.66 -3.47
C THR A 59 7.77 0.80 -4.19
N ARG A 60 8.68 0.11 -3.47
CA ARG A 60 9.63 -0.81 -4.12
C ARG A 60 8.89 -1.83 -4.99
N ARG A 61 9.52 -2.23 -6.10
CA ARG A 61 9.03 -3.25 -7.06
C ARG A 61 7.69 -2.91 -7.71
N LYS A 62 7.22 -1.67 -7.56
CA LYS A 62 6.05 -1.17 -8.26
C LYS A 62 6.50 -0.31 -9.44
N SER A 63 5.66 -0.29 -10.46
CA SER A 63 5.74 0.68 -11.55
C SER A 63 4.59 1.66 -11.42
N SER A 64 4.72 2.86 -11.98
CA SER A 64 3.69 3.89 -11.96
C SER A 64 3.26 4.28 -13.37
N ILE A 65 1.96 4.44 -13.56
CA ILE A 65 1.37 5.29 -14.60
C ILE A 65 0.67 6.46 -13.93
N ALA A 66 0.52 7.56 -14.66
CA ALA A 66 -0.35 8.65 -14.23
C ALA A 66 -1.51 8.85 -15.19
N VAL A 67 -2.70 8.99 -14.63
CA VAL A 67 -3.95 9.14 -15.37
C VAL A 67 -4.84 10.15 -14.64
N ASP A 68 -5.45 11.09 -15.37
CA ASP A 68 -6.48 11.95 -14.77
C ASP A 68 -7.84 11.23 -14.78
N MET A 69 -8.18 10.65 -13.63
CA MET A 69 -9.46 9.96 -13.39
C MET A 69 -10.70 10.85 -13.56
N ARG A 70 -10.54 12.18 -13.59
CA ARG A 70 -11.67 13.11 -13.79
C ARG A 70 -11.91 13.42 -15.26
N SER A 71 -10.96 13.08 -16.13
CA SER A 71 -11.09 13.29 -17.56
C SER A 71 -11.83 12.10 -18.21
N PRO A 72 -12.69 12.34 -19.22
CA PRO A 72 -13.33 11.25 -19.97
C PRO A 72 -12.31 10.29 -20.61
N GLY A 73 -11.19 10.83 -21.13
CA GLY A 73 -10.11 10.05 -21.74
C GLY A 73 -9.40 9.15 -20.73
N GLY A 74 -9.02 9.68 -19.57
CA GLY A 74 -8.38 8.90 -18.51
C GLY A 74 -9.31 7.86 -17.90
N LEU A 75 -10.60 8.19 -17.72
CA LEU A 75 -11.59 7.21 -17.26
C LEU A 75 -11.78 6.07 -18.27
N SER A 76 -11.80 6.38 -19.57
CA SER A 76 -11.89 5.38 -20.63
C SER A 76 -10.63 4.49 -20.67
N PHE A 77 -9.45 5.10 -20.48
CA PHE A 77 -8.18 4.38 -20.35
C PHE A 77 -8.21 3.35 -19.22
N ILE A 78 -8.62 3.75 -18.01
CA ILE A 78 -8.72 2.86 -16.85
C ILE A 78 -9.72 1.74 -17.11
N LYS A 79 -10.90 2.06 -17.64
CA LYS A 79 -11.95 1.06 -17.91
C LYS A 79 -11.51 -0.01 -18.90
N ALA A 80 -10.71 0.34 -19.89
CA ALA A 80 -10.17 -0.64 -20.83
C ALA A 80 -9.03 -1.50 -20.24
N LEU A 81 -8.33 -0.99 -19.22
CA LEU A 81 -7.29 -1.76 -18.54
C LEU A 81 -7.88 -2.80 -17.58
N VAL A 82 -9.01 -2.48 -16.92
CA VAL A 82 -9.68 -3.32 -15.91
C VAL A 82 -9.93 -4.79 -16.34
N PRO A 83 -10.32 -5.12 -17.59
CA PRO A 83 -10.42 -6.49 -18.09
C PRO A 83 -9.17 -7.35 -17.92
N HIS A 84 -7.99 -6.72 -17.78
CA HIS A 84 -6.69 -7.38 -17.71
C HIS A 84 -6.06 -7.36 -16.31
N VAL A 85 -6.81 -6.91 -15.31
CA VAL A 85 -6.37 -6.75 -13.92
C VAL A 85 -7.03 -7.81 -13.04
N ASP A 86 -6.27 -8.44 -12.15
CA ASP A 86 -6.79 -9.42 -11.21
C ASP A 86 -7.28 -8.76 -9.92
N ILE A 87 -6.53 -7.77 -9.42
CA ILE A 87 -6.80 -7.07 -8.16
C ILE A 87 -6.76 -5.56 -8.37
N LEU A 88 -7.78 -4.85 -7.90
CA LEU A 88 -7.78 -3.39 -7.78
C LEU A 88 -7.76 -2.99 -6.30
N ILE A 89 -6.79 -2.17 -5.90
CA ILE A 89 -6.70 -1.59 -4.55
C ILE A 89 -7.32 -0.19 -4.56
N ASP A 90 -8.41 0.00 -3.82
CA ASP A 90 -9.15 1.27 -3.64
C ASP A 90 -8.90 1.82 -2.23
N PRO A 91 -7.99 2.79 -2.05
CA PRO A 91 -7.71 3.39 -0.76
C PRO A 91 -8.66 4.57 -0.44
N PHE A 92 -9.67 4.82 -1.28
CA PHE A 92 -10.49 6.02 -1.15
C PHE A 92 -11.64 5.84 -0.16
N ARG A 93 -12.16 6.98 0.32
CA ARG A 93 -13.38 7.00 1.12
C ARG A 93 -14.57 6.44 0.32
N PRO A 94 -15.59 5.88 1.00
CA PRO A 94 -16.79 5.41 0.34
C PRO A 94 -17.41 6.48 -0.57
N GLY A 95 -17.80 6.09 -1.79
CA GLY A 95 -18.42 6.97 -2.77
C GLY A 95 -17.44 7.71 -3.68
N VAL A 96 -16.13 7.76 -3.38
CA VAL A 96 -15.16 8.46 -4.25
C VAL A 96 -15.01 7.74 -5.58
N LEU A 97 -14.79 6.43 -5.55
CA LEU A 97 -14.61 5.63 -6.77
C LEU A 97 -15.90 5.58 -7.60
N GLU A 98 -17.05 5.53 -6.93
CA GLU A 98 -18.37 5.64 -7.56
C GLU A 98 -18.56 6.98 -8.27
N LYS A 99 -18.25 8.11 -7.61
CA LYS A 99 -18.29 9.46 -8.21
C LYS A 99 -17.28 9.65 -9.34
N ALA A 100 -16.16 8.94 -9.30
CA ALA A 100 -15.18 8.91 -10.37
C ALA A 100 -15.64 8.07 -11.58
N GLY A 101 -16.82 7.44 -11.53
CA GLY A 101 -17.35 6.62 -12.63
C GLY A 101 -16.76 5.21 -12.70
N LEU A 102 -16.14 4.75 -11.63
CA LEU A 102 -15.50 3.43 -11.46
C LEU A 102 -16.20 2.61 -10.37
N CYS A 103 -17.53 2.72 -10.26
CA CYS A 103 -18.30 1.98 -9.26
C CYS A 103 -17.93 0.48 -9.26
N PRO A 104 -17.50 -0.10 -8.12
CA PRO A 104 -17.09 -1.50 -8.07
C PRO A 104 -18.16 -2.47 -8.58
N LYS A 105 -19.40 -2.32 -8.11
CA LYS A 105 -20.48 -3.28 -8.39
C LYS A 105 -21.08 -3.18 -9.80
N THR A 106 -21.17 -1.97 -10.34
CA THR A 106 -21.93 -1.72 -11.58
C THR A 106 -21.04 -1.45 -12.78
N VAL A 107 -19.77 -1.09 -12.55
CA VAL A 107 -18.81 -0.77 -13.62
C VAL A 107 -17.67 -1.77 -13.60
N LEU A 108 -16.90 -1.85 -12.50
CA LEU A 108 -15.67 -2.65 -12.49
C LEU A 108 -15.95 -4.15 -12.66
N THR A 109 -16.89 -4.71 -11.89
CA THR A 109 -17.25 -6.13 -12.01
C THR A 109 -18.05 -6.43 -13.29
N ALA A 110 -18.63 -5.43 -13.94
CA ALA A 110 -19.25 -5.61 -15.26
C ALA A 110 -18.19 -5.71 -16.37
N LEU A 111 -17.11 -4.91 -16.27
CA LEU A 111 -15.98 -4.97 -17.18
C LEU A 111 -15.11 -6.21 -16.96
N ASN A 112 -14.98 -6.65 -15.71
CA ASN A 112 -14.24 -7.84 -15.33
C ASN A 112 -14.93 -8.58 -14.16
N PRO A 113 -15.74 -9.62 -14.45
CA PRO A 113 -16.43 -10.39 -13.41
C PRO A 113 -15.51 -11.15 -12.45
N ARG A 114 -14.22 -11.32 -12.78
CA ARG A 114 -13.23 -12.00 -11.94
C ARG A 114 -12.41 -11.03 -11.06
N LEU A 115 -12.57 -9.73 -11.24
CA LEU A 115 -11.80 -8.71 -10.54
C LEU A 115 -12.06 -8.75 -9.03
N ILE A 116 -11.00 -8.78 -8.24
CA ILE A 116 -11.05 -8.57 -6.80
C ILE A 116 -10.87 -7.08 -6.53
N VAL A 117 -11.85 -6.44 -5.90
CA VAL A 117 -11.77 -5.03 -5.51
C VAL A 117 -11.53 -4.92 -4.01
N ALA A 118 -10.28 -4.68 -3.62
CA ALA A 118 -9.85 -4.52 -2.24
C ALA A 118 -10.05 -3.07 -1.80
N ARG A 119 -11.13 -2.80 -1.05
CA ARG A 119 -11.48 -1.46 -0.59
C ARG A 119 -10.97 -1.23 0.83
N MET A 120 -10.16 -0.20 1.02
CA MET A 120 -9.57 0.15 2.30
C MET A 120 -10.04 1.53 2.73
N THR A 121 -11.00 1.52 3.66
CA THR A 121 -11.62 2.71 4.23
C THR A 121 -11.15 2.87 5.66
N GLY A 122 -11.02 4.12 6.11
CA GLY A 122 -10.53 4.36 7.47
C GLY A 122 -11.46 3.87 8.57
N PHE A 123 -12.77 3.98 8.37
CA PHE A 123 -13.79 3.42 9.25
C PHE A 123 -14.63 2.39 8.51
N ARG A 124 -15.41 1.61 9.27
CA ARG A 124 -16.43 0.72 8.72
C ARG A 124 -17.39 1.47 7.80
N ARG A 125 -17.70 0.87 6.64
CA ARG A 125 -18.52 1.50 5.58
C ARG A 125 -19.99 1.65 5.93
N ASP A 126 -20.47 0.92 6.93
CA ASP A 126 -21.84 0.89 7.43
C ASP A 126 -22.00 1.60 8.79
N GLY A 127 -20.95 2.25 9.30
CA GLY A 127 -20.94 2.89 10.61
C GLY A 127 -21.17 4.40 10.58
N LYS A 128 -21.39 4.98 11.77
CA LYS A 128 -21.53 6.43 11.99
C LYS A 128 -20.38 7.26 11.39
N TYR A 129 -19.17 6.70 11.36
CA TYR A 129 -17.97 7.35 10.85
C TYR A 129 -17.63 7.00 9.39
N ALA A 130 -18.52 6.31 8.66
CA ALA A 130 -18.25 5.79 7.31
C ALA A 130 -17.74 6.84 6.32
N GLN A 131 -18.19 8.09 6.45
CA GLN A 131 -17.81 9.20 5.56
C GLN A 131 -16.65 10.06 6.12
N MET A 132 -16.18 9.77 7.32
CA MET A 132 -15.11 10.51 7.97
C MET A 132 -13.75 10.10 7.39
N ALA A 133 -12.81 11.04 7.33
CA ALA A 133 -11.42 10.68 7.10
C ALA A 133 -10.89 9.93 8.33
N GLY A 134 -10.43 8.70 8.14
CA GLY A 134 -9.78 7.92 9.19
C GLY A 134 -8.27 8.03 9.05
N HIS A 135 -7.64 8.66 10.03
CA HIS A 135 -6.22 8.60 10.27
C HIS A 135 -5.98 7.92 11.62
N ASP A 136 -4.77 7.41 11.82
CA ASP A 136 -4.35 6.75 13.07
C ASP A 136 -4.82 7.52 14.33
N ILE A 137 -4.62 8.84 14.34
CA ILE A 137 -5.04 9.69 15.47
C ILE A 137 -6.56 9.70 15.70
N ASN A 138 -7.37 9.58 14.63
CA ASN A 138 -8.83 9.55 14.77
C ASN A 138 -9.29 8.28 15.48
N TYR A 139 -8.66 7.16 15.17
CA TYR A 139 -8.93 5.88 15.80
C TYR A 139 -8.61 5.89 17.29
N ILE A 140 -7.42 6.41 17.63
CA ILE A 140 -6.99 6.58 19.03
C ILE A 140 -7.91 7.60 19.75
N ALA A 141 -8.37 8.65 19.07
CA ALA A 141 -9.31 9.60 19.66
C ALA A 141 -10.67 8.97 19.98
N VAL A 142 -11.23 8.19 19.05
CA VAL A 142 -12.54 7.54 19.23
C VAL A 142 -12.50 6.49 20.35
N SER A 143 -11.35 5.84 20.59
CA SER A 143 -11.17 4.94 21.74
C SER A 143 -11.17 5.66 23.10
N GLY A 144 -11.12 7.00 23.15
CA GLY A 144 -10.95 7.77 24.39
C GLY A 144 -9.52 7.79 24.93
N VAL A 145 -8.61 7.00 24.34
CA VAL A 145 -7.21 6.94 24.77
C VAL A 145 -6.47 8.24 24.48
N LEU A 146 -6.78 8.93 23.39
CA LEU A 146 -6.10 10.19 23.07
C LEU A 146 -6.26 11.23 24.18
N SER A 147 -7.40 11.28 24.88
CA SER A 147 -7.59 12.21 26.00
C SER A 147 -6.78 11.83 27.23
N MET A 148 -6.42 10.55 27.37
CA MET A 148 -5.49 10.09 28.41
C MET A 148 -4.05 10.47 28.04
N LEU A 149 -3.70 10.44 26.76
CA LEU A 149 -2.34 10.64 26.24
C LEU A 149 -2.05 12.08 25.75
N GLY A 150 -2.99 13.02 25.90
CA GLY A 150 -2.83 14.39 25.42
C GLY A 150 -1.97 15.25 26.35
N ARG A 151 -1.19 16.17 25.79
CA ARG A 151 -0.64 17.31 26.54
C ARG A 151 -0.66 18.59 25.71
N GLU A 152 -0.34 19.72 26.35
CA GLU A 152 -0.11 20.99 25.65
C GLU A 152 1.17 20.97 24.79
N GLY A 153 1.10 21.61 23.63
CA GLY A 153 2.23 21.77 22.70
C GLY A 153 2.33 20.72 21.58
N PRO A 154 3.07 21.01 20.50
CA PRO A 154 3.15 20.16 19.31
C PRO A 154 3.91 18.85 19.57
N ARG A 155 3.36 17.71 19.11
CA ARG A 155 4.00 16.38 19.18
C ARG A 155 5.36 16.32 18.47
N GLU A 156 5.47 17.06 17.37
CA GLU A 156 6.65 17.09 16.49
C GLU A 156 7.85 17.80 17.13
N ASP A 157 7.66 18.54 18.23
CA ASP A 157 8.74 19.29 18.88
C ASP A 157 9.59 18.37 19.78
N PRO A 158 10.85 18.06 19.42
CA PRO A 158 11.68 17.13 20.18
C PRO A 158 12.05 17.63 21.58
N SER A 159 12.03 18.96 21.81
CA SER A 159 12.38 19.56 23.11
C SER A 159 11.48 19.05 24.23
N THR A 160 10.29 18.60 23.85
CA THR A 160 9.21 18.23 24.73
C THR A 160 9.12 16.70 24.97
N TRP A 161 9.90 15.89 24.25
CA TRP A 161 9.77 14.42 24.29
C TRP A 161 10.09 13.80 25.64
N LYS A 162 10.98 14.42 26.42
CA LYS A 162 11.33 13.94 27.78
C LYS A 162 10.11 13.91 28.69
N GLU A 163 9.29 14.96 28.64
CA GLU A 163 8.07 15.08 29.45
C GLU A 163 6.96 14.14 28.94
N LEU A 164 6.80 14.01 27.62
CA LEU A 164 5.86 13.04 27.03
C LEU A 164 6.15 11.61 27.50
N ARG A 165 7.42 11.21 27.49
CA ARG A 165 7.83 9.89 27.99
C ARG A 165 7.46 9.72 29.46
N ALA A 166 7.69 10.73 30.29
CA ALA A 166 7.33 10.69 31.71
C ALA A 166 5.81 10.58 31.92
N LEU A 167 5.02 11.35 31.16
CA LEU A 167 3.56 11.30 31.18
C LEU A 167 3.03 9.92 30.78
N PHE A 168 3.45 9.40 29.62
CA PHE A 168 3.03 8.07 29.15
C PHE A 168 3.45 6.97 30.13
N THR A 169 4.67 7.03 30.65
CA THR A 169 5.14 6.07 31.66
C THR A 169 4.25 6.09 32.90
N LYS A 170 3.87 7.28 33.38
CA LYS A 170 2.99 7.42 34.53
C LYS A 170 1.62 6.81 34.23
N LEU A 171 0.99 7.21 33.13
CA LEU A 171 -0.36 6.78 32.75
C LEU A 171 -0.44 5.27 32.53
N PHE A 172 0.46 4.70 31.73
CA PHE A 172 0.44 3.26 31.46
C PHE A 172 0.67 2.42 32.72
N LYS A 173 1.33 2.97 33.76
CA LYS A 173 1.48 2.32 35.07
C LYS A 173 0.22 2.38 35.95
N GLU A 174 -0.79 3.17 35.61
CA GLU A 174 -2.03 3.30 36.40
C GLU A 174 -2.99 2.12 36.19
N LYS A 175 -2.77 1.29 35.16
CA LYS A 175 -3.57 0.10 34.88
C LYS A 175 -2.70 -1.07 34.46
N THR A 176 -3.20 -2.27 34.70
CA THR A 176 -2.62 -3.52 34.20
C THR A 176 -2.78 -3.63 32.67
N ARG A 177 -2.00 -4.52 32.04
CA ARG A 177 -2.14 -4.80 30.60
C ARG A 177 -3.56 -5.24 30.23
N ALA A 178 -4.15 -6.15 31.01
CA ALA A 178 -5.51 -6.66 30.76
C ALA A 178 -6.59 -5.56 30.84
N GLU A 179 -6.45 -4.60 31.75
CA GLU A 179 -7.35 -3.44 31.82
C GLU A 179 -7.17 -2.52 30.60
N TRP A 180 -5.93 -2.32 30.13
CA TRP A 180 -5.69 -1.59 28.88
C TRP A 180 -6.26 -2.33 27.68
N GLU A 181 -6.05 -3.64 27.56
CA GLU A 181 -6.64 -4.48 26.51
C GLU A 181 -8.15 -4.31 26.49
N THR A 182 -8.82 -4.36 27.64
CA THR A 182 -10.28 -4.15 27.74
C THR A 182 -10.70 -2.76 27.28
N ILE A 183 -9.88 -1.73 27.53
CA ILE A 183 -10.15 -0.34 27.09
C ILE A 183 -9.98 -0.19 25.57
N PHE A 184 -8.99 -0.87 24.99
CA PHE A 184 -8.72 -0.81 23.55
C PHE A 184 -9.59 -1.77 22.73
N ASP A 185 -10.04 -2.88 23.32
CA ASP A 185 -10.84 -3.89 22.65
C ASP A 185 -12.18 -3.33 22.17
N GLY A 186 -12.59 -3.72 20.97
CA GLY A 186 -13.79 -3.20 20.32
C GLY A 186 -13.74 -1.70 19.96
N THR A 187 -12.63 -1.01 20.18
CA THR A 187 -12.43 0.38 19.70
C THR A 187 -11.86 0.38 18.28
N ASP A 188 -12.03 1.47 17.54
CA ASP A 188 -11.44 1.60 16.20
C ASP A 188 -9.89 1.77 16.24
N ALA A 189 -9.25 1.80 17.42
CA ALA A 189 -7.81 2.04 17.61
C ALA A 189 -6.91 0.86 17.22
N CYS A 190 -5.80 1.15 16.53
CA CYS A 190 -4.75 0.17 16.21
C CYS A 190 -3.86 -0.12 17.42
N CYS A 191 -4.36 -0.86 18.41
CA CYS A 191 -3.58 -1.31 19.57
C CYS A 191 -3.59 -2.84 19.68
N THR A 192 -2.47 -3.42 20.12
CA THR A 192 -2.35 -4.86 20.40
C THR A 192 -1.46 -5.05 21.64
N PRO A 193 -1.78 -6.00 22.54
CA PRO A 193 -0.93 -6.28 23.68
C PRO A 193 0.40 -6.91 23.25
N VAL A 194 1.46 -6.61 24.00
CA VAL A 194 2.70 -7.38 23.91
C VAL A 194 2.55 -8.59 24.82
N LEU A 195 2.27 -9.75 24.22
CA LEU A 195 2.12 -11.03 24.92
C LEU A 195 3.47 -11.70 25.12
N THR A 196 3.63 -12.36 26.27
CA THR A 196 4.75 -13.28 26.52
C THR A 196 4.51 -14.62 25.85
N GLN A 197 5.56 -15.44 25.76
CA GLN A 197 5.49 -16.77 25.16
C GLN A 197 4.42 -17.66 25.83
N GLY A 198 4.39 -17.72 27.16
CA GLY A 198 3.44 -18.57 27.89
C GLY A 198 1.98 -18.13 27.72
N GLU A 199 1.73 -16.82 27.66
CA GLU A 199 0.37 -16.28 27.47
C GLU A 199 -0.21 -16.61 26.10
N LEU A 200 0.64 -16.63 25.07
CA LEU A 200 0.26 -17.07 23.73
C LEU A 200 -0.07 -18.58 23.72
N GLU A 201 0.73 -19.42 24.37
CA GLU A 201 0.50 -20.87 24.45
C GLU A 201 -0.80 -21.22 25.20
N GLU A 202 -1.08 -20.56 26.32
CA GLU A 202 -2.31 -20.75 27.12
C GLU A 202 -3.59 -20.36 26.37
N GLN A 203 -3.52 -19.37 25.48
CA GLN A 203 -4.66 -18.92 24.67
C GLN A 203 -4.88 -19.79 23.42
N GLU A 204 -4.25 -20.96 23.34
CA GLU A 204 -4.25 -21.85 22.17
C GLU A 204 -3.88 -21.11 20.87
N TYR A 205 -3.14 -20.00 20.96
CA TYR A 205 -2.52 -19.45 19.77
C TYR A 205 -1.56 -20.51 19.28
N ASP A 206 -1.83 -21.02 18.07
CA ASP A 206 -0.88 -21.83 17.33
C ASP A 206 0.33 -20.93 17.11
N GLN A 207 1.31 -21.08 18.01
CA GLN A 207 2.65 -20.53 17.98
C GLN A 207 3.42 -21.16 16.83
N ARG A 208 2.86 -21.04 15.63
CA ARG A 208 3.68 -20.93 14.44
C ARG A 208 4.48 -19.66 14.71
N PRO A 209 5.81 -19.68 14.64
CA PRO A 209 6.52 -18.44 14.41
C PRO A 209 5.76 -17.68 13.32
N LEU A 210 5.72 -16.33 13.37
CA LEU A 210 5.00 -15.49 12.38
C LEU A 210 5.23 -15.99 10.93
N VAL A 211 6.37 -16.67 10.77
CA VAL A 211 6.74 -17.62 9.74
C VAL A 211 7.06 -19.03 10.30
N THR A 212 6.21 -20.06 10.06
CA THR A 212 6.71 -21.44 9.81
C THR A 212 7.38 -21.56 8.44
N LEU A 213 7.76 -20.43 7.86
CA LEU A 213 8.71 -20.39 6.78
C LEU A 213 10.05 -20.60 7.47
N ARG A 214 10.58 -21.82 7.38
CA ARG A 214 12.02 -21.91 7.17
C ARG A 214 12.29 -20.92 6.06
N ASP A 215 11.55 -21.09 4.94
CA ASP A 215 11.78 -20.43 3.67
C ASP A 215 10.74 -19.36 3.27
N SER A 216 11.06 -18.05 3.23
CA SER A 216 10.15 -17.07 2.63
C SER A 216 10.09 -17.22 1.11
N PRO A 217 8.90 -17.43 0.51
CA PRO A 217 8.72 -17.47 -0.94
C PRO A 217 8.63 -16.05 -1.55
N SER A 218 8.79 -15.01 -0.73
CA SER A 218 8.94 -13.63 -1.18
C SER A 218 10.31 -13.40 -1.82
N LEU A 219 10.41 -12.36 -2.65
CA LEU A 219 11.68 -11.89 -3.18
C LEU A 219 12.67 -11.56 -2.05
N ALA A 220 13.96 -11.82 -2.27
CA ALA A 220 15.01 -11.62 -1.28
C ALA A 220 15.16 -10.14 -0.85
N ILE A 221 15.67 -9.91 0.37
CA ILE A 221 16.02 -8.59 0.87
C ILE A 221 17.55 -8.49 0.96
N VAL A 222 18.17 -7.82 0.01
CA VAL A 222 19.55 -7.34 0.11
C VAL A 222 19.56 -6.01 0.87
N SER A 223 20.51 -5.81 1.78
CA SER A 223 20.78 -4.47 2.31
C SER A 223 21.46 -3.67 1.20
N ASN A 224 20.95 -2.49 0.86
CA ASN A 224 21.69 -1.52 0.05
C ASN A 224 23.02 -1.24 0.77
N ALA A 225 24.11 -1.86 0.30
CA ALA A 225 25.45 -1.63 0.83
C ALA A 225 25.89 -0.21 0.43
N LYS A 226 25.46 0.79 1.20
CA LYS A 226 25.87 2.19 1.03
C LYS A 226 27.14 2.50 1.85
N GLU A 227 27.52 1.64 2.79
CA GLU A 227 28.71 1.80 3.64
C GLU A 227 29.73 0.68 3.38
N GLU A 228 31.03 0.98 3.54
CA GLU A 228 32.14 0.00 3.38
C GLU A 228 31.96 -1.26 4.24
N LYS A 229 31.27 -1.14 5.37
CA LYS A 229 30.97 -2.28 6.27
C LYS A 229 29.99 -3.30 5.68
N ASP A 230 29.26 -2.92 4.64
CA ASP A 230 28.23 -3.75 4.00
C ASP A 230 28.77 -4.49 2.75
N VAL A 231 30.04 -4.25 2.37
CA VAL A 231 30.72 -4.94 1.27
C VAL A 231 30.95 -6.40 1.66
N GLY A 232 30.32 -7.33 0.93
CA GLY A 232 30.44 -8.78 1.19
C GLY A 232 29.36 -9.36 2.10
N VAL A 233 28.38 -8.56 2.55
CA VAL A 233 27.18 -9.06 3.24
C VAL A 233 26.32 -9.82 2.22
N ARG A 234 26.28 -11.16 2.33
CA ARG A 234 25.34 -12.00 1.56
C ARG A 234 23.92 -11.56 1.89
N ALA A 235 23.06 -11.46 0.88
CA ALA A 235 21.64 -11.20 1.03
C ALA A 235 21.07 -11.97 2.24
N ALA A 236 20.39 -11.28 3.16
CA ALA A 236 19.73 -11.95 4.27
C ALA A 236 18.70 -12.90 3.65
N LYS A 237 18.84 -14.21 3.90
CA LYS A 237 18.05 -15.26 3.26
C LYS A 237 16.54 -15.06 3.50
N GLY A 238 15.86 -14.32 2.63
CA GLY A 238 14.62 -14.78 2.01
C GLY A 238 15.00 -15.97 1.12
N GLN A 239 14.19 -17.02 1.07
CA GLN A 239 14.79 -18.33 1.17
C GLN A 239 14.67 -19.12 -0.14
N GLY A 240 15.77 -19.81 -0.48
CA GLY A 240 15.97 -20.63 -1.67
C GLY A 240 17.24 -20.24 -2.43
N GLU A 241 18.14 -21.20 -2.70
CA GLU A 241 19.19 -20.99 -3.70
C GLU A 241 18.54 -20.72 -5.06
N GLY A 242 18.47 -19.46 -5.52
CA GLY A 242 18.19 -19.12 -6.92
C GLY A 242 16.98 -18.24 -7.23
N VAL A 243 16.54 -17.32 -6.35
CA VAL A 243 15.69 -16.19 -6.79
C VAL A 243 16.49 -14.90 -6.64
N GLU A 244 16.98 -14.40 -7.77
CA GLU A 244 17.75 -13.17 -7.88
C GLU A 244 16.80 -11.95 -7.79
N GLY A 245 17.13 -10.93 -7.00
CA GLY A 245 16.29 -9.75 -6.84
C GLY A 245 16.90 -8.66 -5.97
N ASP A 246 16.56 -7.41 -6.28
CA ASP A 246 17.00 -6.23 -5.53
C ASP A 246 16.38 -6.20 -4.14
N GLY A 247 17.14 -5.72 -3.15
CA GLY A 247 16.77 -5.75 -1.76
C GLY A 247 15.75 -4.71 -1.29
N TRP A 248 15.83 -4.33 -0.01
CA TRP A 248 15.01 -3.21 0.49
C TRP A 248 15.55 -1.92 -0.11
N ASN A 249 14.73 -1.27 -0.92
CA ASN A 249 15.01 0.04 -1.46
C ASN A 249 14.09 1.09 -0.82
N GLU A 250 14.70 2.18 -0.35
CA GLU A 250 14.05 3.39 0.18
C GLU A 250 13.78 4.44 -0.92
N ASP A 251 14.18 4.15 -2.15
CA ASP A 251 13.87 5.01 -3.28
C ASP A 251 12.35 5.05 -3.45
N GLY A 252 11.80 6.26 -3.37
CA GLY A 252 10.40 6.48 -3.70
C GLY A 252 10.14 6.21 -5.18
N LEU A 253 8.87 6.04 -5.53
CA LEU A 253 8.45 5.94 -6.93
C LEU A 253 8.04 7.31 -7.46
N SER A 254 8.64 7.71 -8.57
CA SER A 254 8.20 8.87 -9.33
C SER A 254 6.95 8.53 -10.14
N PRO A 255 5.92 9.39 -10.14
CA PRO A 255 4.73 9.19 -10.97
C PRO A 255 5.09 8.97 -12.44
N GLY A 256 4.46 7.99 -13.09
CA GLY A 256 4.66 7.67 -14.52
C GLY A 256 5.89 6.82 -14.85
N VAL A 257 6.76 6.51 -13.89
CA VAL A 257 7.99 5.72 -14.14
C VAL A 257 7.72 4.23 -14.20
N GLY A 258 8.24 3.57 -15.23
CA GLY A 258 8.17 2.11 -15.42
C GLY A 258 6.81 1.59 -15.90
N GLY A 259 5.75 2.41 -15.88
CA GLY A 259 4.39 1.97 -16.19
C GLY A 259 4.16 1.58 -17.65
N GLU A 260 4.84 2.21 -18.60
CA GLU A 260 4.67 1.87 -20.04
C GLU A 260 5.18 0.47 -20.38
N VAL A 261 6.29 0.04 -19.75
CA VAL A 261 6.81 -1.32 -19.89
C VAL A 261 5.77 -2.33 -19.40
N VAL A 262 5.17 -2.06 -18.24
CA VAL A 262 4.12 -2.91 -17.67
C VAL A 262 2.87 -2.95 -18.55
N LEU A 263 2.46 -1.82 -19.13
CA LEU A 263 1.33 -1.78 -20.08
C LEU A 263 1.62 -2.60 -21.34
N GLU A 264 2.84 -2.53 -21.86
CA GLU A 264 3.24 -3.34 -23.00
C GLU A 264 3.22 -4.84 -22.66
N GLU A 265 3.72 -5.24 -21.49
CA GLU A 265 3.71 -6.63 -21.03
C GLU A 265 2.30 -7.15 -20.74
N TRP A 266 1.45 -6.34 -20.13
CA TRP A 266 0.09 -6.75 -19.73
C TRP A 266 -0.85 -6.87 -20.93
N VAL A 267 -0.79 -5.89 -21.84
CA VAL A 267 -1.81 -5.65 -22.86
C VAL A 267 -1.24 -5.25 -24.23
N GLY A 268 0.08 -5.20 -24.41
CA GLY A 268 0.71 -4.85 -25.69
C GLY A 268 0.58 -3.38 -26.09
N TRP A 269 0.17 -2.51 -25.17
CA TRP A 269 -0.08 -1.11 -25.46
C TRP A 269 1.22 -0.30 -25.45
N ARG A 270 1.40 0.54 -26.48
CA ARG A 270 2.55 1.43 -26.62
C ARG A 270 2.11 2.86 -26.84
N ARG A 271 2.89 3.81 -26.29
CA ARG A 271 2.71 5.23 -26.54
C ARG A 271 2.78 5.54 -28.05
N GLY A 272 1.89 6.39 -28.54
CA GLY A 272 1.77 6.78 -29.95
C GLY A 272 1.00 5.78 -30.82
N ARG A 273 0.77 4.55 -30.33
CA ARG A 273 -0.08 3.54 -30.96
C ARG A 273 -1.45 3.48 -30.31
N GLN A 274 -1.52 2.93 -29.10
CA GLN A 274 -2.78 2.78 -28.38
C GLN A 274 -3.10 4.02 -27.56
N PHE A 275 -2.11 4.58 -26.87
CA PHE A 275 -2.32 5.70 -25.97
C PHE A 275 -1.33 6.83 -26.23
N GLU A 276 -1.66 8.01 -25.74
CA GLU A 276 -0.82 9.19 -25.72
C GLU A 276 -0.96 9.92 -24.37
N VAL A 277 -0.23 11.03 -24.23
CA VAL A 277 -0.23 11.83 -23.01
C VAL A 277 -1.00 13.11 -23.28
N GLU A 278 -2.10 13.31 -22.55
CA GLU A 278 -2.85 14.56 -22.54
C GLU A 278 -2.81 15.19 -21.16
N ARG A 279 -2.34 16.44 -21.06
CA ARG A 279 -2.23 17.18 -19.79
C ARG A 279 -1.52 16.37 -18.70
N GLY A 280 -0.54 15.57 -19.10
CA GLY A 280 0.27 14.74 -18.22
C GLY A 280 -0.38 13.43 -17.75
N GLY A 281 -1.55 13.06 -18.27
CA GLY A 281 -2.19 11.77 -18.01
C GLY A 281 -2.26 10.91 -19.28
N LEU A 282 -2.20 9.58 -19.11
CA LEU A 282 -2.41 8.66 -20.23
C LEU A 282 -3.89 8.68 -20.67
N VAL A 283 -4.10 8.77 -21.97
CA VAL A 283 -5.41 8.66 -22.63
C VAL A 283 -5.28 7.81 -23.88
N PHE A 284 -6.36 7.17 -24.33
CA PHE A 284 -6.32 6.49 -25.63
C PHE A 284 -6.27 7.47 -26.78
N LYS A 285 -5.52 7.06 -27.80
CA LYS A 285 -5.48 7.74 -29.09
C LYS A 285 -6.79 7.47 -29.84
N GLU A 286 -7.34 8.52 -30.44
CA GLU A 286 -8.57 8.42 -31.24
C GLU A 286 -8.40 7.42 -32.40
N GLY A 287 -9.37 6.51 -32.55
CA GLY A 287 -9.34 5.46 -33.60
C GLY A 287 -8.43 4.26 -33.31
N SER A 288 -7.79 4.18 -32.14
CA SER A 288 -7.06 2.97 -31.74
C SER A 288 -8.00 1.77 -31.63
N LYS A 289 -7.61 0.63 -32.20
CA LYS A 289 -8.26 -0.67 -31.97
C LYS A 289 -7.58 -1.33 -30.77
N LEU A 290 -8.36 -1.54 -29.70
CA LEU A 290 -7.94 -2.32 -28.52
C LEU A 290 -8.02 -3.81 -28.79
#